data_AF-A0A9W3B372-F1
#
_entry.id   AF-A0A9W3B372-F1
#
_cell.length_a   1.000
_cell.length_b   1.000
_cell.length_c   1.000
_cell.angle_alpha   90.00
_cell.angle_beta   90.00
_cell.angle_gamma   90.00
#
_symmetry.space_group_name_H-M   'P 1'
#
loop_
_entity.id
_entity.type
_entity.pdbx_description
1 polymer ?
#
loop_
_entity_poly.entity_id
_entity_poly.type
_entity_poly.pdbx_seq_one_letter_code
_entity_poly.pdbx_strand_id
1 'polypeptide(L)'
;MSNAARLVFLVLVQTFWTSSTAVTLCSNPPPGIQKMFRGADITKLDLIPLNIGSNGFKGPVLNFTCDEKKTWTTVGDVTYQLPDQVWHLTSLPGGWLSASANLYKSYNEVRRSMMTEVGAEGNIWDFAFSASASFKDMQNTITNNSRYISDVGAFESATRADLVPKWVLGFDRYVQMFIDAQLTGTFDSNPNAYNEFIEMFGTHYFNTANFGGYIRVVMETKTNYFSSRSDYEVKANAKASYLKVISAKGGHVSEKVNVDESFTRSTTQTVRYYGGNTNLLTQNGISEWQPSVSKDPWLFSGELKPLSGLISDSNKRSSMEKAVENYVLRYYLDELERLMASARKISSDNILRCLQTRLTALKGLDVLVMGDVKSLGREIESHIIVPTWFKTATKLCYNWWADGDVIQCGGGAKNLLCATPNSMTPVYKDDTDGRGGGCRMQWGIHSTGYPSWFNDVRICYRWYANGDGGQCGGGAAKSLCAGVNEFSPNYRDNSDGRPGGCRMSWKIEVPSSAPLWMRTTKMCFSWYPDGDAGQCGEVSSRDLCAKVNEWTEYYLDDTDERVGGCRMSWVFNCFNRCKHGEKLLDF
;
A
#
# COMPACT_ATOMS: atom_id res chain seq x y z
N MET A 1 92.01 -22.55 -17.24
CA MET A 1 91.29 -21.29 -17.55
C MET A 1 90.09 -21.64 -18.43
N SER A 2 88.97 -20.98 -18.14
CA SER A 2 87.57 -21.35 -18.42
C SER A 2 87.18 -21.65 -19.88
N ASN A 3 86.43 -22.74 -20.08
CA ASN A 3 85.56 -23.01 -21.23
C ASN A 3 84.15 -22.51 -20.89
N ALA A 4 83.61 -21.60 -21.70
CA ALA A 4 82.23 -21.14 -21.59
C ALA A 4 81.44 -21.52 -22.85
N ALA A 5 80.64 -22.58 -22.75
CA ALA A 5 79.62 -22.94 -23.73
C ALA A 5 78.34 -22.15 -23.46
N ARG A 6 77.86 -21.41 -24.47
CA ARG A 6 76.56 -20.72 -24.44
C ARG A 6 75.44 -21.72 -24.79
N LEU A 7 74.59 -22.02 -23.80
CA LEU A 7 73.35 -22.76 -23.98
C LEU A 7 72.26 -21.79 -24.45
N VAL A 8 71.71 -21.99 -25.65
CA VAL A 8 70.54 -21.26 -26.16
C VAL A 8 69.30 -22.07 -25.78
N PHE A 9 68.49 -21.55 -24.87
CA PHE A 9 67.17 -22.10 -24.54
C PHE A 9 66.14 -21.60 -25.57
N LEU A 10 65.72 -22.49 -26.48
CA LEU A 10 64.55 -22.28 -27.34
C LEU A 10 63.30 -22.57 -26.50
N VAL A 11 62.57 -21.54 -26.09
CA VAL A 11 61.25 -21.68 -25.46
C VAL A 11 60.22 -21.89 -26.57
N LEU A 12 59.85 -23.16 -26.79
CA LEU A 12 58.70 -23.55 -27.61
C LEU A 12 57.43 -23.16 -26.84
N VAL A 13 56.83 -22.02 -27.21
CA VAL A 13 55.46 -21.66 -26.79
C VAL A 13 54.50 -22.55 -27.57
N GLN A 14 54.20 -23.73 -27.03
CA GLN A 14 53.04 -24.51 -27.47
C GLN A 14 51.78 -23.76 -27.04
N THR A 15 51.19 -23.01 -27.97
CA THR A 15 49.80 -22.57 -27.86
C THR A 15 48.92 -23.81 -27.89
N PHE A 16 48.56 -24.33 -26.72
CA PHE A 16 47.48 -25.31 -26.57
C PHE A 16 46.18 -24.64 -27.00
N TRP A 17 45.82 -24.79 -28.27
CA TRP A 17 44.44 -24.57 -28.71
C TRP A 17 43.62 -25.73 -28.15
N THR A 18 43.04 -25.54 -26.98
CA THR A 18 41.98 -26.42 -26.49
C THR A 18 40.79 -26.26 -27.42
N SER A 19 40.45 -27.32 -28.16
CA SER A 19 39.23 -27.38 -28.95
C SER A 19 38.05 -27.07 -28.03
N SER A 20 37.41 -25.91 -28.17
CA SER A 20 36.20 -25.60 -27.40
C SER A 20 35.16 -26.64 -27.81
N THR A 21 34.84 -27.57 -26.92
CA THR A 21 33.70 -28.47 -27.10
C THR A 21 32.47 -27.61 -27.37
N ALA A 22 31.81 -27.86 -28.51
CA ALA A 22 30.61 -27.13 -28.87
C ALA A 22 29.57 -27.31 -27.77
N VAL A 23 29.08 -26.20 -27.20
CA VAL A 23 28.08 -26.18 -26.13
C VAL A 23 26.75 -26.71 -26.67
N THR A 24 26.17 -27.73 -26.02
CA THR A 24 24.88 -28.30 -26.41
C THR A 24 23.74 -27.59 -25.67
N LEU A 25 22.91 -26.84 -26.39
CA LEU A 25 21.71 -26.21 -25.81
C LEU A 25 20.61 -27.25 -25.53
N CYS A 26 19.86 -27.06 -24.45
CA CYS A 26 18.67 -27.88 -24.19
C CYS A 26 17.59 -27.61 -25.26
N SER A 27 17.11 -28.66 -25.92
CA SER A 27 16.04 -28.57 -26.92
C SER A 27 14.64 -28.73 -26.33
N ASN A 28 14.52 -29.40 -25.17
CA ASN A 28 13.25 -29.61 -24.47
C ASN A 28 13.39 -29.46 -22.95
N PRO A 29 13.67 -28.25 -22.43
CA PRO A 29 13.69 -27.98 -21.01
C PRO A 29 12.28 -28.08 -20.37
N PRO A 30 12.18 -28.36 -19.05
CA PRO A 30 10.92 -28.28 -18.32
C PRO A 30 10.18 -26.95 -18.57
N PRO A 31 8.85 -26.95 -18.73
CA PRO A 31 8.11 -25.72 -19.01
C PRO A 31 8.27 -24.65 -17.92
N GLY A 32 8.38 -23.39 -18.33
CA GLY A 32 8.42 -22.22 -17.45
C GLY A 32 9.82 -21.82 -16.98
N ILE A 33 10.74 -22.78 -16.79
CA ILE A 33 12.08 -22.51 -16.22
C ILE A 33 12.90 -21.53 -17.05
N GLN A 34 12.55 -21.38 -18.32
CA GLN A 34 13.14 -20.38 -19.20
C GLN A 34 12.97 -18.95 -18.63
N LYS A 35 11.96 -18.64 -17.81
CA LYS A 35 11.89 -17.32 -17.17
C LYS A 35 13.08 -17.02 -16.24
N MET A 36 13.78 -18.04 -15.72
CA MET A 36 14.99 -17.88 -14.91
C MET A 36 16.23 -17.53 -15.74
N PHE A 37 16.23 -17.80 -17.06
CA PHE A 37 17.36 -17.40 -17.93
C PHE A 37 17.44 -15.87 -18.08
N ARG A 38 16.34 -15.17 -17.80
CA ARG A 38 16.19 -13.72 -17.99
C ARG A 38 16.63 -12.96 -16.76
N GLY A 39 17.24 -11.80 -16.98
CA GLY A 39 17.42 -10.85 -15.90
C GLY A 39 16.12 -10.13 -15.55
N ALA A 40 16.14 -9.44 -14.41
CA ALA A 40 15.01 -8.73 -13.83
C ALA A 40 15.43 -7.32 -13.39
N ASP A 41 14.63 -6.33 -13.76
CA ASP A 41 14.72 -4.96 -13.26
C ASP A 41 13.82 -4.82 -12.03
N ILE A 42 14.42 -4.80 -10.84
CA ILE A 42 13.67 -4.76 -9.57
C ILE A 42 12.88 -3.47 -9.35
N THR A 43 13.13 -2.41 -10.13
CA THR A 43 12.33 -1.18 -10.06
C THR A 43 10.98 -1.36 -10.75
N LYS A 44 10.92 -2.20 -11.79
CA LYS A 44 9.75 -2.43 -12.66
C LYS A 44 9.11 -3.80 -12.46
N LEU A 45 9.77 -4.69 -11.73
CA LEU A 45 9.35 -6.08 -11.57
C LEU A 45 7.92 -6.17 -11.03
N ASP A 46 7.13 -7.01 -11.67
CA ASP A 46 5.76 -7.29 -11.29
C ASP A 46 5.46 -8.74 -11.64
N LEU A 47 5.59 -9.65 -10.67
CA LEU A 47 5.45 -11.08 -10.93
C LEU A 47 4.02 -11.48 -11.25
N ILE A 48 3.05 -10.80 -10.66
CA ILE A 48 1.63 -11.16 -10.73
C ILE A 48 0.83 -9.92 -11.13
N PRO A 49 1.06 -9.33 -12.31
CA PRO A 49 0.65 -7.96 -12.61
C PRO A 49 -0.86 -7.79 -12.75
N LEU A 50 -1.44 -6.76 -12.11
CA LEU A 50 -2.85 -6.39 -12.26
C LEU A 50 -3.27 -6.13 -13.71
N ASN A 51 -2.33 -5.74 -14.57
CA ASN A 51 -2.53 -5.54 -15.99
C ASN A 51 -1.43 -6.24 -16.78
N ILE A 52 -1.79 -7.03 -17.80
CA ILE A 52 -0.81 -7.75 -18.62
C ILE A 52 -0.05 -6.72 -19.47
N GLY A 53 1.20 -6.44 -19.09
CA GLY A 53 2.07 -5.45 -19.72
C GLY A 53 3.54 -5.70 -19.38
N SER A 54 4.40 -4.68 -19.49
CA SER A 54 5.81 -4.78 -19.07
C SER A 54 5.89 -5.13 -17.59
N ASN A 55 6.52 -6.27 -17.28
CA ASN A 55 6.57 -6.87 -15.95
C ASN A 55 7.99 -6.85 -15.34
N GLY A 56 8.90 -6.07 -15.91
CA GLY A 56 10.27 -5.89 -15.41
C GLY A 56 11.26 -7.01 -15.78
N PHE A 57 10.85 -8.07 -16.48
CA PHE A 57 11.79 -9.02 -17.04
C PHE A 57 12.57 -8.40 -18.22
N LYS A 58 13.86 -8.71 -18.29
CA LYS A 58 14.84 -8.15 -19.24
C LYS A 58 15.38 -9.22 -20.19
N GLY A 59 16.46 -8.93 -20.89
CA GLY A 59 17.11 -9.87 -21.80
C GLY A 59 17.64 -11.13 -21.10
N PRO A 60 18.03 -12.15 -21.88
CA PRO A 60 18.73 -13.31 -21.35
C PRO A 60 20.04 -12.91 -20.66
N VAL A 61 20.31 -13.52 -19.52
CA VAL A 61 21.54 -13.33 -18.73
C VAL A 61 22.28 -14.63 -18.45
N LEU A 62 21.57 -15.76 -18.45
CA LEU A 62 22.13 -17.10 -18.36
C LEU A 62 21.85 -17.88 -19.64
N ASN A 63 22.55 -18.99 -19.83
CA ASN A 63 22.29 -19.95 -20.89
C ASN A 63 22.03 -21.35 -20.30
N PHE A 64 21.08 -22.08 -20.89
CA PHE A 64 20.75 -23.45 -20.48
C PHE A 64 21.37 -24.48 -21.42
N THR A 65 22.35 -25.20 -20.88
CA THR A 65 23.09 -26.26 -21.57
C THR A 65 22.62 -27.62 -21.07
N CYS A 66 22.79 -28.65 -21.88
CA CYS A 66 22.40 -30.02 -21.57
C CYS A 66 23.54 -31.01 -21.89
N ASP A 67 24.77 -30.58 -21.63
CA ASP A 67 25.98 -31.36 -21.90
C ASP A 67 26.08 -32.57 -20.95
N GLU A 68 25.56 -32.48 -19.72
CA GLU A 68 25.51 -33.58 -18.75
C GLU A 68 24.41 -34.61 -19.06
N LYS A 69 23.54 -34.34 -20.04
CA LYS A 69 22.41 -35.20 -20.46
C LYS A 69 21.46 -35.56 -19.30
N LYS A 70 21.33 -34.67 -18.31
CA LYS A 70 20.39 -34.84 -17.19
C LYS A 70 18.95 -34.82 -17.69
N THR A 71 18.09 -35.62 -17.07
CA THR A 71 16.66 -35.66 -17.36
C THR A 71 15.84 -35.48 -16.09
N TRP A 72 14.62 -34.98 -16.26
CA TRP A 72 13.62 -34.90 -15.20
C TRP A 72 12.28 -35.40 -15.71
N THR A 73 11.64 -36.28 -14.95
CA THR A 73 10.36 -36.89 -15.31
C THR A 73 9.28 -36.41 -14.36
N THR A 74 8.19 -35.91 -14.93
CA THR A 74 6.99 -35.50 -14.17
C THR A 74 6.26 -36.70 -13.60
N VAL A 75 5.33 -36.46 -12.67
CA VAL A 75 4.41 -37.49 -12.14
C VAL A 75 3.53 -38.13 -13.24
N GLY A 76 3.35 -37.46 -14.38
CA GLY A 76 2.60 -37.98 -15.54
C GLY A 76 3.47 -38.64 -16.62
N ASP A 77 4.66 -39.14 -16.25
CA ASP A 77 5.62 -39.86 -17.12
C ASP A 77 6.17 -39.06 -18.32
N VAL A 78 5.97 -37.73 -18.34
CA VAL A 78 6.61 -36.87 -19.34
C VAL A 78 8.04 -36.55 -18.91
N THR A 79 9.01 -36.85 -19.77
CA THR A 79 10.44 -36.62 -19.52
C THR A 79 10.95 -35.38 -20.27
N TYR A 80 11.66 -34.52 -19.56
CA TYR A 80 12.31 -33.31 -20.06
C TYR A 80 13.83 -33.37 -19.87
N GLN A 81 14.55 -32.56 -20.61
CA GLN A 81 15.99 -32.38 -20.43
C GLN A 81 16.22 -31.36 -19.29
N LEU A 82 16.85 -31.79 -18.21
CA LEU A 82 17.13 -30.91 -17.07
C LEU A 82 18.41 -30.11 -17.38
N PRO A 83 18.35 -28.77 -17.47
CA PRO A 83 19.54 -27.98 -17.78
C PRO A 83 20.66 -28.16 -16.76
N ASP A 84 21.90 -28.05 -17.22
CA ASP A 84 23.10 -28.22 -16.39
C ASP A 84 23.12 -27.21 -15.24
N GLN A 85 22.58 -26.01 -15.47
CA GLN A 85 22.48 -24.89 -14.52
C GLN A 85 21.34 -25.04 -13.51
N VAL A 86 20.44 -26.03 -13.68
CA VAL A 86 19.39 -26.34 -12.70
C VAL A 86 19.87 -27.47 -11.80
N TRP A 87 19.98 -27.17 -10.51
CA TRP A 87 20.46 -28.11 -9.50
C TRP A 87 19.33 -29.05 -9.05
N HIS A 88 18.17 -28.50 -8.73
CA HIS A 88 16.99 -29.27 -8.31
C HIS A 88 15.72 -28.76 -8.98
N LEU A 89 14.82 -29.71 -9.29
CA LEU A 89 13.47 -29.44 -9.72
C LEU A 89 12.51 -30.30 -8.89
N THR A 90 11.70 -29.65 -8.05
CA THR A 90 10.83 -30.33 -7.07
C THR A 90 9.38 -29.93 -7.24
N SER A 91 8.47 -30.91 -7.18
CA SER A 91 7.04 -30.66 -7.20
C SER A 91 6.59 -30.12 -5.84
N LEU A 92 5.87 -29.01 -5.84
CA LEU A 92 5.26 -28.42 -4.66
C LEU A 92 3.76 -28.72 -4.65
N PRO A 93 3.23 -29.41 -3.62
CA PRO A 93 1.79 -29.58 -3.49
C PRO A 93 1.15 -28.20 -3.29
N GLY A 94 0.11 -27.92 -4.07
CA GLY A 94 -0.62 -26.67 -4.08
C GLY A 94 -2.10 -26.94 -4.24
N GLY A 95 -2.92 -25.88 -4.14
CA GLY A 95 -4.37 -26.02 -4.23
C GLY A 95 -5.08 -24.71 -3.98
N TRP A 96 -6.06 -24.35 -4.82
CA TRP A 96 -6.80 -23.09 -4.68
C TRP A 96 -7.52 -22.91 -3.33
N LEU A 97 -7.77 -23.99 -2.57
CA LEU A 97 -8.41 -23.95 -1.23
C LEU A 97 -7.45 -23.44 -0.13
N SER A 98 -6.14 -23.44 -0.38
CA SER A 98 -5.11 -22.94 0.55
C SER A 98 -4.98 -21.42 0.57
N ALA A 99 -5.84 -20.70 -0.17
CA ALA A 99 -5.77 -19.25 -0.30
C ALA A 99 -5.77 -18.53 1.05
N SER A 100 -4.90 -17.53 1.14
CA SER A 100 -4.79 -16.63 2.28
C SER A 100 -5.07 -15.19 1.85
N ALA A 101 -5.65 -14.41 2.77
CA ALA A 101 -6.00 -13.01 2.52
C ALA A 101 -4.98 -12.07 3.19
N ASN A 102 -4.31 -11.28 2.38
CA ASN A 102 -3.45 -10.18 2.81
C ASN A 102 -4.22 -8.87 2.79
N LEU A 103 -3.94 -7.99 3.75
CA LEU A 103 -4.53 -6.66 3.82
C LEU A 103 -3.42 -5.62 3.69
N TYR A 104 -3.63 -4.61 2.85
CA TYR A 104 -2.72 -3.49 2.67
C TYR A 104 -3.45 -2.18 2.99
N LYS A 105 -3.06 -1.54 4.08
CA LYS A 105 -3.53 -0.24 4.56
C LYS A 105 -2.52 0.88 4.30
N SER A 106 -1.33 0.52 3.83
CA SER A 106 -0.24 1.39 3.40
C SER A 106 0.43 0.82 2.16
N TYR A 107 0.96 1.68 1.28
CA TYR A 107 1.73 1.21 0.12
C TYR A 107 3.05 0.53 0.53
N ASN A 108 3.56 0.81 1.74
CA ASN A 108 4.72 0.10 2.29
C ASN A 108 4.42 -1.38 2.56
N GLU A 109 3.19 -1.73 2.97
CA GLU A 109 2.78 -3.14 3.09
C GLU A 109 2.69 -3.82 1.73
N VAL A 110 2.28 -3.09 0.67
CA VAL A 110 2.31 -3.58 -0.71
C VAL A 110 3.75 -3.89 -1.14
N ARG A 111 4.67 -2.93 -0.96
CA ARG A 111 6.10 -3.14 -1.26
C ARG A 111 6.64 -4.37 -0.53
N ARG A 112 6.33 -4.49 0.77
CA ARG A 112 6.81 -5.61 1.60
C ARG A 112 6.25 -6.95 1.12
N SER A 113 5.00 -6.99 0.65
CA SER A 113 4.43 -8.19 0.02
C SER A 113 5.19 -8.58 -1.25
N MET A 114 5.44 -7.62 -2.15
CA MET A 114 6.20 -7.86 -3.39
C MET A 114 7.65 -8.28 -3.10
N MET A 115 8.26 -7.77 -2.03
CA MET A 115 9.57 -8.21 -1.55
C MET A 115 9.53 -9.70 -1.13
N THR A 116 8.51 -10.12 -0.40
CA THR A 116 8.34 -11.52 0.01
C THR A 116 8.16 -12.46 -1.18
N GLU A 117 7.44 -12.02 -2.22
CA GLU A 117 7.23 -12.82 -3.45
C GLU A 117 8.53 -13.14 -4.18
N VAL A 118 9.56 -12.30 -4.06
CA VAL A 118 10.85 -12.43 -4.77
C VAL A 118 12.02 -12.78 -3.87
N GLY A 119 11.78 -13.15 -2.61
CA GLY A 119 12.83 -13.52 -1.66
C GLY A 119 13.86 -12.39 -1.47
N ALA A 120 13.39 -11.15 -1.42
CA ALA A 120 14.22 -9.96 -1.34
C ALA A 120 15.04 -9.88 -0.05
N GLU A 121 16.33 -9.59 -0.17
CA GLU A 121 17.27 -9.40 0.94
C GLU A 121 18.12 -8.13 0.77
N GLY A 122 18.36 -7.41 1.87
CA GLY A 122 19.20 -6.21 1.91
C GLY A 122 18.43 -4.88 1.77
N ASN A 123 19.14 -3.77 1.99
CA ASN A 123 18.53 -2.45 2.15
C ASN A 123 18.04 -1.83 0.84
N ILE A 124 18.53 -2.28 -0.32
CA ILE A 124 18.14 -1.72 -1.63
C ILE A 124 16.66 -1.94 -1.93
N TRP A 125 16.06 -2.98 -1.34
CA TRP A 125 14.64 -3.32 -1.54
C TRP A 125 13.68 -2.34 -0.88
N ASP A 126 14.14 -1.50 0.06
CA ASP A 126 13.36 -0.37 0.58
C ASP A 126 12.93 0.59 -0.54
N PHE A 127 13.61 0.55 -1.70
CA PHE A 127 13.43 1.44 -2.85
C PHE A 127 12.96 0.71 -4.12
N ALA A 128 12.75 -0.60 -4.06
CA ALA A 128 12.34 -1.41 -5.20
C ALA A 128 10.87 -1.20 -5.58
N PHE A 129 10.50 -1.68 -6.77
CA PHE A 129 9.14 -1.67 -7.33
C PHE A 129 8.52 -0.29 -7.58
N SER A 130 9.23 0.81 -7.33
CA SER A 130 8.74 2.18 -7.50
C SER A 130 8.19 2.50 -8.90
N ALA A 131 8.64 1.75 -9.91
CA ALA A 131 8.22 1.87 -11.30
C ALA A 131 7.20 0.81 -11.75
N SER A 132 6.96 -0.23 -10.94
CA SER A 132 6.03 -1.34 -11.22
C SER A 132 4.59 -0.83 -11.39
N ALA A 133 3.88 -1.39 -12.36
CA ALA A 133 2.51 -0.99 -12.68
C ALA A 133 1.55 -1.29 -11.52
N SER A 134 1.55 -2.52 -11.01
CA SER A 134 0.68 -2.88 -9.88
C SER A 134 1.02 -2.07 -8.63
N PHE A 135 2.31 -1.84 -8.35
CA PHE A 135 2.70 -1.03 -7.21
C PHE A 135 2.18 0.42 -7.31
N LYS A 136 2.28 1.05 -8.49
CA LYS A 136 1.76 2.40 -8.74
C LYS A 136 0.24 2.45 -8.57
N ASP A 137 -0.47 1.47 -9.13
CA ASP A 137 -1.93 1.40 -9.04
C ASP A 137 -2.38 1.24 -7.58
N MET A 138 -1.76 0.31 -6.85
CA MET A 138 -2.06 0.07 -5.44
C MET A 138 -1.67 1.25 -4.54
N GLN A 139 -0.53 1.89 -4.80
CA GLN A 139 -0.14 3.11 -4.09
C GLN A 139 -1.18 4.20 -4.32
N ASN A 140 -1.63 4.41 -5.56
CA ASN A 140 -2.65 5.39 -5.89
C ASN A 140 -4.00 5.05 -5.19
N THR A 141 -4.41 3.78 -5.18
CA THR A 141 -5.63 3.35 -4.47
C THR A 141 -5.57 3.68 -2.98
N ILE A 142 -4.45 3.39 -2.32
CA ILE A 142 -4.28 3.63 -0.89
C ILE A 142 -4.13 5.11 -0.55
N THR A 143 -3.36 5.86 -1.35
CA THR A 143 -3.02 7.26 -1.04
C THR A 143 -4.07 8.25 -1.54
N ASN A 144 -4.73 7.96 -2.66
CA ASN A 144 -5.59 8.92 -3.36
C ASN A 144 -7.08 8.53 -3.42
N ASN A 145 -7.43 7.24 -3.29
CA ASN A 145 -8.81 6.76 -3.49
C ASN A 145 -9.58 6.48 -2.19
N SER A 146 -9.00 6.70 -1.01
CA SER A 146 -9.62 6.36 0.29
C SER A 146 -10.12 4.91 0.33
N ARG A 147 -9.28 4.00 -0.17
CA ARG A 147 -9.53 2.57 -0.21
C ARG A 147 -8.33 1.82 0.35
N TYR A 148 -8.60 0.71 1.03
CA TYR A 148 -7.58 -0.27 1.37
C TYR A 148 -7.75 -1.50 0.50
N ILE A 149 -6.71 -2.33 0.44
CA ILE A 149 -6.63 -3.43 -0.50
C ILE A 149 -6.64 -4.74 0.28
N SER A 150 -7.49 -5.67 -0.15
CA SER A 150 -7.42 -7.07 0.24
C SER A 150 -6.94 -7.87 -0.97
N ASP A 151 -5.89 -8.65 -0.82
CA ASP A 151 -5.32 -9.48 -1.88
C ASP A 151 -5.36 -10.94 -1.48
N VAL A 152 -6.05 -11.73 -2.29
CA VAL A 152 -6.23 -13.16 -2.04
C VAL A 152 -5.72 -13.90 -3.25
N GLY A 153 -4.78 -14.81 -3.02
CA GLY A 153 -4.29 -15.67 -4.08
C GLY A 153 -3.94 -17.06 -3.60
N ALA A 154 -3.93 -17.99 -4.56
CA ALA A 154 -3.44 -19.34 -4.36
C ALA A 154 -2.78 -19.84 -5.64
N PHE A 155 -1.76 -20.68 -5.45
CA PHE A 155 -1.12 -21.38 -6.54
C PHE A 155 -1.69 -22.80 -6.69
N GLU A 156 -1.57 -23.33 -7.90
CA GLU A 156 -2.05 -24.63 -8.32
C GLU A 156 -0.93 -25.37 -9.06
N SER A 157 -0.76 -26.66 -8.78
CA SER A 157 0.23 -27.54 -9.45
C SER A 157 1.60 -26.86 -9.65
N ALA A 158 2.34 -26.66 -8.55
CA ALA A 158 3.57 -25.89 -8.58
C ALA A 158 4.84 -26.76 -8.71
N THR A 159 5.88 -26.19 -9.29
CA THR A 159 7.23 -26.76 -9.35
C THR A 159 8.24 -25.69 -8.94
N ARG A 160 9.18 -26.06 -8.07
CA ARG A 160 10.29 -25.22 -7.66
C ARG A 160 11.55 -25.63 -8.40
N ALA A 161 12.21 -24.66 -9.03
CA ALA A 161 13.52 -24.81 -9.64
C ALA A 161 14.56 -24.04 -8.82
N ASP A 162 15.67 -24.69 -8.50
CA ASP A 162 16.83 -24.10 -7.84
C ASP A 162 18.02 -24.15 -8.80
N LEU A 163 18.67 -23.01 -9.04
CA LEU A 163 19.89 -22.96 -9.83
C LEU A 163 21.08 -23.52 -9.05
N VAL A 164 22.09 -23.96 -9.80
CA VAL A 164 23.40 -24.30 -9.24
C VAL A 164 24.02 -23.06 -8.54
N PRO A 165 24.93 -23.25 -7.56
CA PRO A 165 25.57 -22.13 -6.88
C PRO A 165 26.26 -21.15 -7.84
N LYS A 166 26.32 -19.87 -7.44
CA LYS A 166 26.85 -18.77 -8.26
C LYS A 166 28.28 -18.95 -8.79
N TRP A 167 29.10 -19.80 -8.14
CA TRP A 167 30.47 -20.08 -8.57
C TRP A 167 30.55 -21.08 -9.73
N VAL A 168 29.44 -21.77 -10.01
CA VAL A 168 29.26 -22.63 -11.19
C VAL A 168 28.54 -21.85 -12.31
N LEU A 169 27.64 -20.94 -11.96
CA LEU A 169 26.92 -20.11 -12.92
C LEU A 169 27.87 -19.18 -13.69
N GLY A 170 27.70 -19.16 -15.01
CA GLY A 170 28.33 -18.18 -15.89
C GLY A 170 27.28 -17.36 -16.63
N PHE A 171 27.68 -16.18 -17.08
CA PHE A 171 26.85 -15.38 -17.98
C PHE A 171 26.70 -16.05 -19.35
N ASP A 172 25.59 -15.77 -20.01
CA ASP A 172 25.48 -16.00 -21.45
C ASP A 172 26.60 -15.26 -22.21
N ARG A 173 26.98 -15.80 -23.37
CA ARG A 173 28.07 -15.28 -24.21
C ARG A 173 27.92 -13.80 -24.54
N TYR A 174 26.70 -13.32 -24.80
CA TYR A 174 26.48 -11.93 -25.20
C TYR A 174 26.62 -10.98 -24.01
N VAL A 175 26.18 -11.41 -22.83
CA VAL A 175 26.36 -10.63 -21.59
C VAL A 175 27.84 -10.56 -21.24
N GLN A 176 28.55 -11.68 -21.36
CA GLN A 176 30.00 -11.71 -21.13
C GLN A 176 30.75 -10.80 -22.12
N MET A 177 30.42 -10.85 -23.41
CA MET A 177 30.97 -9.94 -24.42
C MET A 177 30.69 -8.47 -24.09
N PHE A 178 29.49 -8.14 -23.61
CA PHE A 178 29.15 -6.77 -23.19
C PHE A 178 30.01 -6.34 -22.00
N ILE A 179 30.12 -7.19 -20.98
CA ILE A 179 30.94 -6.91 -19.78
C ILE A 179 32.40 -6.65 -20.18
N ASP A 180 32.94 -7.47 -21.09
CA ASP A 180 34.35 -7.38 -21.47
C ASP A 180 34.64 -6.18 -22.36
N ALA A 181 33.75 -5.88 -23.32
CA ALA A 181 33.96 -4.82 -24.30
C ALA A 181 33.45 -3.43 -23.86
N GLN A 182 32.33 -3.36 -23.14
CA GLN A 182 31.62 -2.10 -22.89
C GLN A 182 31.81 -1.57 -21.46
N LEU A 183 31.89 -2.45 -20.45
CA LEU A 183 32.12 -2.03 -19.06
C LEU A 183 33.60 -1.70 -18.81
N THR A 184 34.05 -0.60 -19.42
CA THR A 184 35.39 -0.04 -19.26
C THR A 184 35.40 1.04 -18.19
N GLY A 185 36.41 1.03 -17.32
CA GLY A 185 36.53 1.97 -16.19
C GLY A 185 35.63 1.62 -14.99
N THR A 186 35.37 2.61 -14.15
CA THR A 186 34.40 2.53 -13.04
C THR A 186 33.08 3.18 -13.42
N PHE A 187 32.03 2.94 -12.64
CA PHE A 187 30.74 3.61 -12.82
C PHE A 187 30.85 5.14 -12.81
N ASP A 188 31.71 5.71 -11.96
CA ASP A 188 31.92 7.16 -11.91
C ASP A 188 32.54 7.71 -13.20
N SER A 189 33.40 6.93 -13.86
CA SER A 189 34.05 7.35 -15.12
C SER A 189 33.22 7.08 -16.37
N ASN A 190 32.32 6.10 -16.33
CA ASN A 190 31.53 5.67 -17.49
C ASN A 190 30.12 5.20 -17.07
N PRO A 191 29.26 6.08 -16.54
CA PRO A 191 27.96 5.66 -16.03
C PRO A 191 27.03 5.12 -17.12
N ASN A 192 27.20 5.57 -18.36
CA ASN A 192 26.35 5.20 -19.49
C ASN A 192 26.43 3.71 -19.81
N ALA A 193 27.64 3.11 -19.86
CA ALA A 193 27.79 1.69 -20.16
C ALA A 193 27.12 0.78 -19.11
N TYR A 194 27.18 1.16 -17.84
CA TYR A 194 26.51 0.43 -16.76
C TYR A 194 24.98 0.61 -16.81
N ASN A 195 24.50 1.83 -17.11
CA ASN A 195 23.07 2.07 -17.28
C ASN A 195 22.51 1.28 -18.47
N GLU A 196 23.23 1.23 -19.59
CA GLU A 196 22.86 0.43 -20.77
C GLU A 196 22.81 -1.07 -20.43
N PHE A 197 23.79 -1.58 -19.66
CA PHE A 197 23.73 -2.95 -19.15
C PHE A 197 22.46 -3.19 -18.34
N ILE A 198 22.11 -2.30 -17.40
CA ILE A 198 20.91 -2.44 -16.57
C ILE A 198 19.63 -2.36 -17.41
N GLU A 199 19.58 -1.49 -18.41
CA GLU A 199 18.43 -1.36 -19.30
C GLU A 199 18.22 -2.62 -20.14
N MET A 200 19.29 -3.25 -20.60
CA MET A 200 19.25 -4.44 -21.47
C MET A 200 19.04 -5.73 -20.68
N PHE A 201 19.78 -5.92 -19.59
CA PHE A 201 19.88 -7.17 -18.85
C PHE A 201 19.23 -7.11 -17.47
N GLY A 202 18.94 -5.92 -16.95
CA GLY A 202 18.37 -5.75 -15.62
C GLY A 202 19.40 -5.70 -14.51
N THR A 203 18.95 -5.98 -13.30
CA THR A 203 19.71 -5.80 -12.06
C THR A 203 19.93 -7.11 -11.31
N HIS A 204 19.00 -8.05 -11.45
CA HIS A 204 18.93 -9.31 -10.71
C HIS A 204 18.60 -10.49 -11.63
N TYR A 205 18.78 -11.71 -11.15
CA TYR A 205 18.32 -12.95 -11.78
C TYR A 205 17.64 -13.84 -10.74
N PHE A 206 16.76 -14.74 -11.18
CA PHE A 206 16.14 -15.73 -10.30
C PHE A 206 17.11 -16.85 -9.99
N ASN A 207 17.54 -16.95 -8.74
CA ASN A 207 18.32 -18.07 -8.24
C ASN A 207 17.42 -19.26 -7.89
N THR A 208 16.23 -18.97 -7.37
CA THR A 208 15.17 -19.96 -7.18
C THR A 208 13.88 -19.41 -7.78
N ALA A 209 13.02 -20.27 -8.30
CA ALA A 209 11.73 -19.85 -8.84
C ALA A 209 10.66 -20.93 -8.66
N ASN A 210 9.46 -20.50 -8.32
CA ASN A 210 8.27 -21.31 -8.20
C ASN A 210 7.35 -21.04 -9.39
N PHE A 211 7.01 -22.09 -10.10
CA PHE A 211 6.22 -22.10 -11.32
C PHE A 211 4.90 -22.83 -11.08
N GLY A 212 3.79 -22.36 -11.64
CA GLY A 212 2.52 -23.07 -11.56
C GLY A 212 1.36 -22.24 -12.10
N GLY A 213 0.15 -22.65 -11.75
CA GLY A 213 -1.06 -21.87 -11.97
C GLY A 213 -1.23 -20.91 -10.80
N TYR A 214 -1.73 -19.71 -11.05
CA TYR A 214 -2.01 -18.76 -9.97
C TYR A 214 -3.34 -18.06 -10.21
N ILE A 215 -4.20 -18.05 -9.19
CA ILE A 215 -5.46 -17.33 -9.20
C ILE A 215 -5.35 -16.21 -8.17
N ARG A 216 -5.55 -14.96 -8.60
CA ARG A 216 -5.47 -13.76 -7.74
C ARG A 216 -6.78 -12.98 -7.81
N VAL A 217 -7.26 -12.55 -6.66
CA VAL A 217 -8.39 -11.63 -6.53
C VAL A 217 -7.95 -10.46 -5.67
N VAL A 218 -7.87 -9.28 -6.29
CA VAL A 218 -7.55 -8.02 -5.61
C VAL A 218 -8.83 -7.23 -5.42
N MET A 219 -9.07 -6.83 -4.18
CA MET A 219 -10.27 -6.16 -3.72
C MET A 219 -9.91 -4.79 -3.18
N GLU A 220 -10.45 -3.74 -3.78
CA GLU A 220 -10.30 -2.37 -3.28
C GLU A 220 -11.57 -1.99 -2.50
N THR A 221 -11.46 -1.89 -1.18
CA THR A 221 -12.63 -1.62 -0.30
C THR A 221 -12.50 -0.24 0.33
N LYS A 222 -13.61 0.49 0.43
CA LYS A 222 -13.68 1.81 1.08
C LYS A 222 -13.12 1.77 2.51
N THR A 223 -12.38 2.80 2.92
CA THR A 223 -11.76 2.86 4.26
C THR A 223 -12.77 2.88 5.40
N ASN A 224 -13.97 3.44 5.20
CA ASN A 224 -15.02 3.47 6.22
C ASN A 224 -15.52 2.06 6.59
N TYR A 225 -15.61 1.15 5.62
CA TYR A 225 -15.92 -0.27 5.88
C TYR A 225 -14.85 -0.89 6.79
N PHE A 226 -13.58 -0.68 6.45
CA PHE A 226 -12.44 -1.16 7.25
C PHE A 226 -12.40 -0.58 8.67
N SER A 227 -12.84 0.66 8.87
CA SER A 227 -12.94 1.24 10.22
C SER A 227 -14.10 0.64 11.04
N SER A 228 -15.13 0.10 10.37
CA SER A 228 -16.33 -0.47 11.01
C SER A 228 -16.25 -1.98 11.27
N ARG A 229 -15.15 -2.63 10.86
CA ARG A 229 -14.93 -4.07 10.95
C ARG A 229 -13.53 -4.37 11.47
N SER A 230 -13.37 -5.53 12.09
CA SER A 230 -12.04 -6.04 12.41
C SER A 230 -11.31 -6.54 11.16
N ASP A 231 -9.98 -6.53 11.19
CA ASP A 231 -9.15 -7.09 10.11
C ASP A 231 -9.45 -8.57 9.86
N TYR A 232 -9.86 -9.30 10.91
CA TYR A 232 -10.31 -10.69 10.80
C TYR A 232 -11.58 -10.81 9.94
N GLU A 233 -12.60 -10.01 10.21
CA GLU A 233 -13.85 -10.00 9.44
C GLU A 233 -13.60 -9.59 7.98
N VAL A 234 -12.74 -8.60 7.75
CA VAL A 234 -12.39 -8.18 6.38
C VAL A 234 -11.67 -9.32 5.63
N LYS A 235 -10.70 -9.99 6.27
CA LYS A 235 -10.01 -11.14 5.67
C LYS A 235 -10.96 -12.30 5.38
N ALA A 236 -11.90 -12.58 6.29
CA ALA A 236 -12.90 -13.62 6.10
C ALA A 236 -13.79 -13.30 4.88
N ASN A 237 -14.28 -12.08 4.75
CA ASN A 237 -15.08 -11.64 3.60
C ASN A 237 -14.28 -11.63 2.28
N ALA A 238 -13.00 -11.25 2.32
CA ALA A 238 -12.12 -11.31 1.18
C ALA A 238 -11.89 -12.76 0.71
N LYS A 239 -11.60 -13.68 1.65
CA LYS A 239 -11.44 -15.11 1.35
C LYS A 239 -12.74 -15.72 0.82
N ALA A 240 -13.88 -15.38 1.43
CA ALA A 240 -15.19 -15.81 0.94
C ALA A 240 -15.44 -15.30 -0.49
N SER A 241 -15.14 -14.03 -0.78
CA SER A 241 -15.26 -13.48 -2.14
C SER A 241 -14.41 -14.25 -3.15
N TYR A 242 -13.17 -14.59 -2.79
CA TYR A 242 -12.31 -15.43 -3.61
C TYR A 242 -12.93 -16.82 -3.85
N LEU A 243 -13.43 -17.50 -2.81
CA LEU A 243 -14.05 -18.82 -2.96
C LEU A 243 -15.32 -18.76 -3.83
N LYS A 244 -16.07 -17.67 -3.79
CA LYS A 244 -17.22 -17.43 -4.67
C LYS A 244 -16.78 -17.34 -6.14
N VAL A 245 -15.66 -16.69 -6.43
CA VAL A 245 -15.05 -16.65 -7.77
C VAL A 245 -14.65 -18.06 -8.23
N ILE A 246 -14.02 -18.84 -7.36
CA ILE A 246 -13.63 -20.23 -7.64
C ILE A 246 -14.86 -21.10 -7.94
N SER A 247 -15.89 -21.04 -7.09
CA SER A 247 -17.14 -21.78 -7.28
C SER A 247 -17.86 -21.41 -8.57
N ALA A 248 -17.92 -20.12 -8.91
CA ALA A 248 -18.49 -19.64 -10.16
C ALA A 248 -17.73 -20.12 -11.41
N LYS A 249 -16.49 -20.57 -11.26
CA LYS A 249 -15.65 -21.17 -12.31
C LYS A 249 -15.61 -22.70 -12.24
N GLY A 250 -16.59 -23.31 -11.58
CA GLY A 250 -16.74 -24.77 -11.51
C GLY A 250 -15.82 -25.46 -10.51
N GLY A 251 -15.09 -24.71 -9.67
CA GLY A 251 -14.30 -25.28 -8.59
C GLY A 251 -15.18 -25.80 -7.46
N HIS A 252 -14.89 -27.00 -6.96
CA HIS A 252 -15.61 -27.54 -5.80
C HIS A 252 -15.19 -26.79 -4.52
N VAL A 253 -16.18 -26.25 -3.81
CA VAL A 253 -16.02 -25.59 -2.51
C VAL A 253 -17.01 -26.24 -1.54
N SER A 254 -16.51 -26.85 -0.48
CA SER A 254 -17.29 -27.65 0.47
C SER A 254 -18.15 -26.79 1.42
N GLU A 255 -17.82 -25.51 1.59
CA GLU A 255 -18.50 -24.60 2.53
C GLU A 255 -19.48 -23.68 1.81
N LYS A 256 -20.62 -23.37 2.46
CA LYS A 256 -21.51 -22.29 2.02
C LYS A 256 -20.78 -20.96 2.18
N VAL A 257 -20.37 -20.39 1.06
CA VAL A 257 -19.65 -19.11 1.01
C VAL A 257 -20.65 -17.96 1.10
N ASN A 258 -20.80 -17.37 2.30
CA ASN A 258 -21.55 -16.13 2.47
C ASN A 258 -20.59 -14.94 2.51
N VAL A 259 -20.86 -13.91 1.70
CA VAL A 259 -20.11 -12.65 1.69
C VAL A 259 -21.05 -11.57 2.20
N ASP A 260 -20.60 -10.80 3.19
CA ASP A 260 -21.32 -9.65 3.71
C ASP A 260 -21.74 -8.72 2.56
N GLU A 261 -23.03 -8.39 2.50
CA GLU A 261 -23.57 -7.53 1.45
C GLU A 261 -22.95 -6.12 1.53
N SER A 262 -22.67 -5.64 2.73
CA SER A 262 -22.03 -4.34 2.93
C SER A 262 -20.56 -4.34 2.48
N PHE A 263 -19.86 -5.48 2.59
CA PHE A 263 -18.55 -5.67 1.97
C PHE A 263 -18.65 -5.57 0.46
N THR A 264 -19.60 -6.29 -0.14
CA THR A 264 -19.81 -6.33 -1.58
C THR A 264 -20.11 -4.94 -2.15
N ARG A 265 -21.01 -4.18 -1.52
CA ARG A 265 -21.33 -2.79 -1.95
C ARG A 265 -20.16 -1.81 -1.79
N SER A 266 -19.24 -2.08 -0.86
CA SER A 266 -18.10 -1.21 -0.57
C SER A 266 -16.83 -1.57 -1.35
N THR A 267 -16.85 -2.64 -2.14
CA THR A 267 -15.64 -3.25 -2.72
C THR A 267 -15.72 -3.33 -4.25
N THR A 268 -14.60 -3.00 -4.90
CA THR A 268 -14.39 -3.29 -6.32
C THR A 268 -13.40 -4.45 -6.44
N GLN A 269 -13.67 -5.41 -7.33
CA GLN A 269 -12.88 -6.63 -7.45
C GLN A 269 -12.21 -6.74 -8.81
N THR A 270 -10.93 -7.13 -8.81
CA THR A 270 -10.16 -7.47 -10.00
C THR A 270 -9.69 -8.92 -9.89
N VAL A 271 -10.11 -9.77 -10.83
CA VAL A 271 -9.73 -11.19 -10.88
C VAL A 271 -8.69 -11.40 -11.97
N ARG A 272 -7.64 -12.15 -11.65
CA ARG A 272 -6.57 -12.53 -12.58
C ARG A 272 -6.21 -14.00 -12.44
N TYR A 273 -5.85 -14.57 -13.58
CA TYR A 273 -5.46 -15.97 -13.72
C TYR A 273 -4.14 -16.02 -14.47
N TYR A 274 -3.22 -16.86 -14.01
CA TYR A 274 -1.89 -16.98 -14.59
C TYR A 274 -1.52 -18.45 -14.73
N GLY A 275 -0.79 -18.76 -15.82
CA GLY A 275 -0.39 -20.11 -16.15
C GLY A 275 -1.54 -20.94 -16.75
N GLY A 276 -1.17 -21.93 -17.55
CA GLY A 276 -2.09 -22.74 -18.34
C GLY A 276 -2.86 -21.94 -19.39
N ASN A 277 -3.81 -22.59 -20.04
CA ASN A 277 -4.70 -21.94 -21.01
C ASN A 277 -5.86 -21.25 -20.26
N THR A 278 -5.69 -19.97 -19.93
CA THR A 278 -6.67 -19.20 -19.14
C THR A 278 -8.04 -19.06 -19.83
N ASN A 279 -8.14 -19.28 -21.14
CA ASN A 279 -9.44 -19.27 -21.84
C ASN A 279 -10.36 -20.40 -21.35
N LEU A 280 -9.79 -21.53 -20.92
CA LEU A 280 -10.54 -22.68 -20.41
C LEU A 280 -11.31 -22.34 -19.13
N LEU A 281 -10.84 -21.41 -18.31
CA LEU A 281 -11.56 -20.97 -17.12
C LEU A 281 -12.92 -20.34 -17.43
N THR A 282 -13.07 -19.71 -18.59
CA THR A 282 -14.34 -19.10 -18.99
C THR A 282 -15.24 -20.07 -19.73
N GLN A 283 -14.66 -21.05 -20.44
CA GLN A 283 -15.41 -22.00 -21.27
C GLN A 283 -15.84 -23.25 -20.51
N ASN A 284 -14.92 -23.83 -19.73
CA ASN A 284 -15.07 -25.15 -19.12
C ASN A 284 -14.78 -25.16 -17.61
N GLY A 285 -14.21 -24.08 -17.08
CA GLY A 285 -13.93 -23.91 -15.67
C GLY A 285 -12.58 -24.47 -15.24
N ILE A 286 -12.42 -24.59 -13.93
CA ILE A 286 -11.15 -24.90 -13.28
C ILE A 286 -10.67 -26.33 -13.58
N SER A 287 -11.59 -27.30 -13.72
CA SER A 287 -11.24 -28.71 -13.96
C SER A 287 -10.48 -28.94 -15.27
N GLU A 288 -10.75 -28.14 -16.31
CA GLU A 288 -10.05 -28.20 -17.59
C GLU A 288 -8.82 -27.29 -17.64
N TRP A 289 -8.85 -26.17 -16.90
CA TRP A 289 -7.70 -25.27 -16.81
C TRP A 289 -6.53 -25.90 -16.05
N GLN A 290 -6.79 -26.52 -14.90
CA GLN A 290 -5.77 -27.06 -14.00
C GLN A 290 -4.82 -28.05 -14.70
N PRO A 291 -5.27 -29.04 -15.50
CA PRO A 291 -4.37 -29.93 -16.24
C PRO A 291 -3.47 -29.23 -17.27
N SER A 292 -3.85 -28.04 -17.75
CA SER A 292 -3.04 -27.28 -18.70
C SER A 292 -1.88 -26.52 -18.06
N VAL A 293 -1.91 -26.32 -16.74
CA VAL A 293 -0.91 -25.55 -15.98
C VAL A 293 0.49 -26.13 -16.14
N SER A 294 0.64 -27.45 -16.07
CA SER A 294 1.93 -28.13 -16.17
C SER A 294 2.63 -27.92 -17.52
N LYS A 295 1.89 -27.52 -18.56
CA LYS A 295 2.40 -27.27 -19.91
C LYS A 295 2.81 -25.83 -20.14
N ASP A 296 2.22 -24.88 -19.41
CA ASP A 296 2.53 -23.45 -19.51
C ASP A 296 2.50 -22.78 -18.13
N PRO A 297 3.41 -23.12 -17.21
CA PRO A 297 3.34 -22.62 -15.85
C PRO A 297 3.84 -21.17 -15.75
N TRP A 298 3.28 -20.42 -14.81
CA TRP A 298 3.64 -19.04 -14.53
C TRP A 298 4.65 -18.95 -13.38
N LEU A 299 5.65 -18.07 -13.49
CA LEU A 299 6.56 -17.74 -12.38
C LEU A 299 5.83 -16.80 -11.43
N PHE A 300 5.41 -17.30 -10.27
CA PHE A 300 4.61 -16.52 -9.32
C PHE A 300 5.39 -16.13 -8.05
N SER A 301 6.53 -16.77 -7.78
CA SER A 301 7.44 -16.37 -6.70
C SER A 301 8.83 -16.96 -6.93
N GLY A 302 9.81 -16.55 -6.11
CA GLY A 302 11.18 -17.08 -6.18
C GLY A 302 12.11 -16.31 -5.26
N GLU A 303 13.41 -16.43 -5.54
CA GLU A 303 14.47 -15.69 -4.86
C GLU A 303 15.36 -15.02 -5.90
N LEU A 304 15.44 -13.69 -5.83
CA LEU A 304 16.32 -12.89 -6.68
C LEU A 304 17.70 -12.70 -6.06
N LYS A 305 18.73 -12.83 -6.89
CA LYS A 305 20.12 -12.48 -6.55
C LYS A 305 20.66 -11.44 -7.54
N PRO A 306 21.57 -10.55 -7.10
CA PRO A 306 22.08 -9.48 -7.96
C PRO A 306 22.98 -10.03 -9.08
N LEU A 307 22.83 -9.49 -10.29
CA LEU A 307 23.67 -9.87 -11.44
C LEU A 307 25.14 -9.53 -11.21
N SER A 308 25.44 -8.46 -10.47
CA SER A 308 26.82 -8.10 -10.11
C SER A 308 27.55 -9.26 -9.43
N GLY A 309 26.84 -10.10 -8.68
CA GLY A 309 27.39 -11.28 -8.00
C GLY A 309 27.99 -12.34 -8.93
N LEU A 310 27.66 -12.31 -10.22
CA LEU A 310 28.18 -13.20 -11.27
C LEU A 310 29.38 -12.58 -12.03
N ILE A 311 29.65 -11.28 -11.87
CA ILE A 311 30.79 -10.62 -12.51
C ILE A 311 32.07 -11.03 -11.78
N SER A 312 33.01 -11.68 -12.49
CA SER A 312 34.25 -12.18 -11.88
C SER A 312 35.21 -11.06 -11.45
N ASP A 313 35.38 -10.03 -12.29
CA ASP A 313 36.22 -8.86 -12.00
C ASP A 313 35.64 -8.04 -10.83
N SER A 314 36.43 -7.84 -9.77
CA SER A 314 35.99 -7.16 -8.55
C SER A 314 35.70 -5.67 -8.75
N ASN A 315 36.42 -4.98 -9.63
CA ASN A 315 36.24 -3.56 -9.89
C ASN A 315 34.98 -3.31 -10.71
N LYS A 316 34.74 -4.13 -11.75
CA LYS A 316 33.50 -4.11 -12.52
C LYS A 316 32.30 -4.51 -11.66
N ARG A 317 32.45 -5.50 -10.78
CA ARG A 317 31.43 -5.90 -9.81
C ARG A 317 31.01 -4.74 -8.90
N SER A 318 31.96 -4.13 -8.21
CA SER A 318 31.69 -3.01 -7.29
C SER A 318 31.07 -1.81 -8.03
N SER A 319 31.54 -1.53 -9.25
CA SER A 319 30.95 -0.48 -10.10
C SER A 319 29.51 -0.80 -10.51
N MET A 320 29.21 -2.08 -10.83
CA MET A 320 27.85 -2.50 -11.15
C MET A 320 26.93 -2.41 -9.93
N GLU A 321 27.40 -2.78 -8.72
CA GLU A 321 26.64 -2.61 -7.48
C GLU A 321 26.26 -1.14 -7.26
N LYS A 322 27.22 -0.22 -7.43
CA LYS A 322 26.99 1.22 -7.35
C LYS A 322 26.03 1.73 -8.42
N ALA A 323 26.15 1.23 -9.65
CA ALA A 323 25.26 1.58 -10.76
C ALA A 323 23.81 1.15 -10.48
N VAL A 324 23.62 -0.08 -10.00
CA VAL A 324 22.30 -0.62 -9.62
C VAL A 324 21.70 0.18 -8.47
N GLU A 325 22.49 0.52 -7.43
CA GLU A 325 22.03 1.38 -6.34
C GLU A 325 21.53 2.73 -6.88
N ASN A 326 22.35 3.40 -7.69
CA ASN A 326 21.99 4.69 -8.29
C ASN A 326 20.71 4.58 -9.15
N TYR A 327 20.61 3.54 -9.98
CA TYR A 327 19.45 3.29 -10.84
C TYR A 327 18.16 3.12 -10.03
N VAL A 328 18.18 2.29 -8.98
CA VAL A 328 17.01 2.04 -8.13
C VAL A 328 16.61 3.31 -7.38
N LEU A 329 17.57 4.04 -6.81
CA LEU A 329 17.30 5.28 -6.09
C LEU A 329 16.63 6.33 -6.99
N ARG A 330 17.01 6.43 -8.27
CA ARG A 330 16.36 7.35 -9.23
C ARG A 330 14.87 7.06 -9.40
N TYR A 331 14.48 5.80 -9.54
CA TYR A 331 13.06 5.43 -9.64
C TYR A 331 12.29 5.67 -8.34
N TYR A 332 12.95 5.55 -7.18
CA TYR A 332 12.33 5.93 -5.91
C TYR A 332 12.12 7.45 -5.81
N LEU A 333 13.04 8.28 -6.34
CA LEU A 333 12.80 9.73 -6.43
C LEU A 333 11.57 10.06 -7.30
N ASP A 334 11.32 9.31 -8.37
CA ASP A 334 10.09 9.45 -9.18
C ASP A 334 8.82 9.04 -8.43
N GLU A 335 8.93 8.06 -7.54
CA GLU A 335 7.84 7.72 -6.62
C GLU A 335 7.56 8.85 -5.63
N LEU A 336 8.59 9.43 -5.02
CA LEU A 336 8.43 10.58 -4.11
C LEU A 336 7.80 11.77 -4.84
N GLU A 337 8.19 12.03 -6.09
CA GLU A 337 7.58 13.06 -6.93
C GLU A 337 6.08 12.82 -7.13
N ARG A 338 5.68 11.58 -7.42
CA ARG A 338 4.26 11.21 -7.60
C ARG A 338 3.44 11.39 -6.31
N LEU A 339 4.01 11.05 -5.15
CA LEU A 339 3.38 11.30 -3.84
C LEU A 339 3.20 12.81 -3.60
N MET A 340 4.23 13.61 -3.84
CA MET A 340 4.13 15.07 -3.72
C MET A 340 3.15 15.70 -4.71
N ALA A 341 3.12 15.23 -5.95
CA ALA A 341 2.15 15.69 -6.95
C ALA A 341 0.70 15.45 -6.48
N SER A 342 0.46 14.33 -5.79
CA SER A 342 -0.84 14.05 -5.19
C SER A 342 -1.18 15.01 -4.04
N ALA A 343 -0.22 15.29 -3.15
CA ALA A 343 -0.40 16.26 -2.06
C ALA A 343 -0.64 17.70 -2.56
N ARG A 344 0.03 18.10 -3.66
CA ARG A 344 -0.13 19.44 -4.25
C ARG A 344 -1.51 19.70 -4.87
N LYS A 345 -2.26 18.65 -5.22
CA LYS A 345 -3.67 18.79 -5.63
C LYS A 345 -4.56 19.21 -4.46
N ILE A 346 -4.09 19.03 -3.24
CA ILE A 346 -4.86 19.18 -2.00
C ILE A 346 -4.44 20.43 -1.25
N SER A 347 -3.16 20.82 -1.33
CA SER A 347 -2.60 21.96 -0.60
C SER A 347 -1.52 22.70 -1.40
N SER A 348 -1.46 24.01 -1.22
CA SER A 348 -0.43 24.91 -1.76
C SER A 348 0.61 25.32 -0.70
N ASP A 349 0.73 24.55 0.38
CA ASP A 349 1.63 24.85 1.51
C ASP A 349 3.10 24.97 1.07
N ASN A 350 3.82 25.95 1.64
CA ASN A 350 5.21 26.22 1.31
C ASN A 350 6.14 25.02 1.54
N ILE A 351 5.82 24.14 2.50
CA ILE A 351 6.66 22.95 2.76
C ILE A 351 6.77 22.05 1.52
N LEU A 352 5.70 21.93 0.72
CA LEU A 352 5.72 21.13 -0.50
C LEU A 352 6.67 21.73 -1.54
N ARG A 353 6.76 23.06 -1.62
CA ARG A 353 7.70 23.75 -2.52
C ARG A 353 9.14 23.53 -2.08
N CYS A 354 9.42 23.60 -0.78
CA CYS A 354 10.75 23.33 -0.22
C CYS A 354 11.18 21.87 -0.48
N LEU A 355 10.31 20.90 -0.21
CA LEU A 355 10.57 19.48 -0.45
C LEU A 355 10.76 19.18 -1.94
N GLN A 356 9.93 19.76 -2.82
CA GLN A 356 10.10 19.65 -4.26
C GLN A 356 11.46 20.17 -4.73
N THR A 357 11.91 21.31 -4.21
CA THR A 357 13.21 21.89 -4.57
C THR A 357 14.36 20.95 -4.21
N ARG A 358 14.31 20.34 -3.01
CA ARG A 358 15.30 19.34 -2.56
C ARG A 358 15.22 18.05 -3.38
N LEU A 359 14.03 17.60 -3.74
CA LEU A 359 13.86 16.45 -4.62
C LEU A 359 14.49 16.69 -5.99
N THR A 360 14.20 17.85 -6.59
CA THR A 360 14.78 18.24 -7.89
C THR A 360 16.30 18.36 -7.80
N ALA A 361 16.85 18.90 -6.71
CA ALA A 361 18.28 18.95 -6.48
C ALA A 361 18.91 17.55 -6.43
N LEU A 362 18.31 16.59 -5.69
CA LEU A 362 18.79 15.21 -5.67
C LEU A 362 18.68 14.54 -7.05
N LYS A 363 17.56 14.72 -7.77
CA LYS A 363 17.38 14.15 -9.12
C LYS A 363 18.44 14.67 -10.12
N GLY A 364 18.96 15.86 -9.90
CA GLY A 364 20.01 16.49 -10.71
C GLY A 364 21.43 15.99 -10.42
N LEU A 365 21.66 15.18 -9.38
CA LEU A 365 22.96 14.56 -9.12
C LEU A 365 23.22 13.40 -10.09
N ASP A 366 24.47 13.20 -10.51
CA ASP A 366 24.87 12.05 -11.34
C ASP A 366 24.89 10.73 -10.56
N VAL A 367 25.36 10.82 -9.31
CA VAL A 367 25.46 9.71 -8.36
C VAL A 367 24.71 10.07 -7.08
N LEU A 368 23.72 9.27 -6.74
CA LEU A 368 22.91 9.41 -5.54
C LEU A 368 23.56 8.71 -4.35
N VAL A 369 23.34 9.28 -3.17
CA VAL A 369 23.70 8.66 -1.89
C VAL A 369 22.43 8.14 -1.23
N MET A 370 22.36 6.83 -0.96
CA MET A 370 21.19 6.18 -0.37
C MET A 370 20.73 6.85 0.94
N GLY A 371 21.66 7.32 1.77
CA GLY A 371 21.35 8.03 3.02
C GLY A 371 20.54 9.31 2.81
N ASP A 372 20.91 10.12 1.83
CA ASP A 372 20.25 11.39 1.51
C ASP A 372 18.86 11.16 0.92
N VAL A 373 18.76 10.18 0.01
CA VAL A 373 17.48 9.77 -0.60
C VAL A 373 16.52 9.22 0.46
N LYS A 374 17.01 8.37 1.37
CA LYS A 374 16.22 7.80 2.48
C LYS A 374 15.76 8.90 3.45
N SER A 375 16.63 9.86 3.76
CA SER A 375 16.32 10.98 4.63
C SER A 375 15.21 11.86 4.03
N LEU A 376 15.35 12.26 2.77
CA LEU A 376 14.31 13.04 2.07
C LEU A 376 13.00 12.26 1.95
N GLY A 377 13.05 10.97 1.61
CA GLY A 377 11.87 10.11 1.52
C GLY A 377 11.08 10.08 2.83
N ARG A 378 11.76 9.83 3.95
CA ARG A 378 11.13 9.86 5.30
C ARG A 378 10.51 11.20 5.63
N GLU A 379 11.17 12.30 5.27
CA GLU A 379 10.64 13.64 5.52
C GLU A 379 9.37 13.91 4.68
N ILE A 380 9.40 13.61 3.38
CA ILE A 380 8.23 13.72 2.49
C ILE A 380 7.06 12.89 3.02
N GLU A 381 7.32 11.63 3.36
CA GLU A 381 6.31 10.73 3.92
C GLU A 381 5.73 11.27 5.24
N SER A 382 6.56 11.82 6.13
CA SER A 382 6.12 12.37 7.41
C SER A 382 5.15 13.55 7.26
N HIS A 383 5.27 14.32 6.18
CA HIS A 383 4.39 15.43 5.88
C HIS A 383 3.11 14.99 5.14
N ILE A 384 3.16 13.99 4.27
CA ILE A 384 2.05 13.67 3.36
C ILE A 384 1.22 12.47 3.81
N ILE A 385 1.85 11.49 4.47
CA ILE A 385 1.20 10.23 4.84
C ILE A 385 0.69 10.33 6.28
N VAL A 386 -0.61 10.12 6.44
CA VAL A 386 -1.23 10.02 7.78
C VAL A 386 -0.64 8.78 8.48
N PRO A 387 -0.05 8.94 9.68
CA PRO A 387 0.61 7.84 10.38
C PRO A 387 -0.39 6.88 11.03
N THR A 388 0.02 5.63 11.24
CA THR A 388 -0.83 4.58 11.82
C THR A 388 -1.39 4.96 13.18
N TRP A 389 -0.56 5.52 14.08
CA TRP A 389 -1.01 5.94 15.41
C TRP A 389 -2.19 6.93 15.34
N PHE A 390 -2.19 7.83 14.34
CA PHE A 390 -3.30 8.76 14.18
C PHE A 390 -4.55 8.01 13.73
N LYS A 391 -4.43 7.14 12.72
CA LYS A 391 -5.58 6.38 12.17
C LYS A 391 -6.21 5.42 13.19
N THR A 392 -5.41 4.78 14.05
CA THR A 392 -5.88 3.64 14.86
C THR A 392 -5.90 3.93 16.36
N ALA A 393 -5.02 4.79 16.86
CA ALA A 393 -4.91 5.08 18.29
C ALA A 393 -5.50 6.44 18.67
N THR A 394 -5.86 7.30 17.70
CA THR A 394 -6.56 8.56 17.96
C THR A 394 -8.07 8.40 17.84
N LYS A 395 -8.81 9.05 18.72
CA LYS A 395 -10.27 9.11 18.71
C LYS A 395 -10.75 10.53 18.97
N LEU A 396 -11.74 10.96 18.21
CA LEU A 396 -12.60 12.08 18.59
C LEU A 396 -13.67 11.54 19.53
N CYS A 397 -13.81 12.15 20.70
CA CYS A 397 -14.79 11.75 21.69
C CYS A 397 -15.72 12.91 22.05
N TYR A 398 -16.97 12.55 22.29
CA TYR A 398 -18.03 13.40 22.76
C TYR A 398 -18.62 12.76 24.02
N ASN A 399 -18.62 13.49 25.12
CA ASN A 399 -19.15 13.05 26.40
C ASN A 399 -20.36 13.90 26.76
N TRP A 400 -21.44 13.25 27.19
CA TRP A 400 -22.67 13.94 27.54
C TRP A 400 -23.39 13.30 28.73
N TRP A 401 -24.24 14.08 29.38
CA TRP A 401 -25.20 13.62 30.39
C TRP A 401 -26.37 14.59 30.52
N ALA A 402 -27.53 14.08 30.92
CA ALA A 402 -28.69 14.90 31.18
C ALA A 402 -28.62 15.56 32.57
N ASP A 403 -29.17 16.77 32.66
CA ASP A 403 -29.38 17.52 33.89
C ASP A 403 -30.88 17.57 34.16
N GLY A 404 -31.45 16.49 34.69
CA GLY A 404 -32.90 16.34 34.86
C GLY A 404 -33.43 15.11 34.14
N ASP A 405 -34.34 15.30 33.18
CA ASP A 405 -34.93 14.20 32.42
C ASP A 405 -33.89 13.55 31.49
N VAL A 406 -33.55 12.30 31.81
CA VAL A 406 -32.58 11.49 31.07
C VAL A 406 -32.97 11.21 29.61
N ILE A 407 -34.24 11.39 29.25
CA ILE A 407 -34.74 11.17 27.88
C ILE A 407 -34.36 12.33 26.95
N GLN A 408 -34.11 13.53 27.49
CA GLN A 408 -33.81 14.72 26.69
C GLN A 408 -32.48 14.65 25.95
N CYS A 409 -31.56 13.80 26.41
CA CYS A 409 -30.20 13.77 25.89
C CYS A 409 -29.83 12.35 25.45
N GLY A 410 -29.14 12.24 24.32
CA GLY A 410 -28.54 11.01 23.80
C GLY A 410 -29.46 10.12 22.97
N GLY A 411 -30.78 10.13 23.18
CA GLY A 411 -31.69 9.27 22.41
C GLY A 411 -31.35 7.78 22.49
N GLY A 412 -30.90 7.31 23.66
CA GLY A 412 -30.46 5.93 23.89
C GLY A 412 -28.98 5.65 23.55
N ALA A 413 -28.23 6.66 23.11
CA ALA A 413 -26.79 6.55 22.93
C ALA A 413 -26.05 6.34 24.28
N LYS A 414 -24.78 5.91 24.23
CA LYS A 414 -23.92 5.89 25.42
C LYS A 414 -23.48 7.31 25.76
N ASN A 415 -23.22 7.59 27.05
CA ASN A 415 -22.72 8.90 27.50
C ASN A 415 -21.40 9.29 26.85
N LEU A 416 -20.54 8.30 26.55
CA LEU A 416 -19.28 8.52 25.84
C LEU A 416 -19.36 7.94 24.42
N LEU A 417 -19.28 8.82 23.43
CA LEU A 417 -19.30 8.51 22.02
C LEU A 417 -17.92 8.82 21.44
N CYS A 418 -17.23 7.81 20.90
CA CYS A 418 -15.93 8.01 20.30
C CYS A 418 -15.85 7.38 18.91
N ALA A 419 -15.10 8.01 18.01
CA ALA A 419 -14.77 7.44 16.71
C ALA A 419 -13.32 7.71 16.31
N THR A 420 -12.74 6.79 15.55
CA THR A 420 -11.44 6.96 14.92
C THR A 420 -11.53 7.94 13.74
N PRO A 421 -10.41 8.52 13.29
CA PRO A 421 -10.40 9.37 12.12
C PRO A 421 -11.05 8.71 10.89
N ASN A 422 -11.79 9.52 10.15
CA ASN A 422 -12.64 9.17 9.00
C ASN A 422 -13.85 8.28 9.33
N SER A 423 -14.22 8.19 10.60
CA SER A 423 -15.46 7.59 11.07
C SER A 423 -16.24 8.59 11.92
N MET A 424 -17.54 8.68 11.67
CA MET A 424 -18.45 9.47 12.47
C MET A 424 -18.61 8.84 13.86
N THR A 425 -18.71 9.67 14.90
CA THR A 425 -19.19 9.20 16.21
C THR A 425 -20.59 8.60 16.06
N PRO A 426 -20.99 7.69 16.96
CA PRO A 426 -22.41 7.36 17.08
C PRO A 426 -23.26 8.63 17.19
N VAL A 427 -24.50 8.56 16.72
CA VAL A 427 -25.42 9.70 16.72
C VAL A 427 -25.82 10.01 18.16
N TYR A 428 -25.69 11.28 18.54
CA TYR A 428 -26.27 11.87 19.73
C TYR A 428 -27.58 12.57 19.35
N LYS A 429 -28.60 12.52 20.22
CA LYS A 429 -29.84 13.29 20.04
C LYS A 429 -29.98 14.31 21.16
N ASP A 430 -30.23 15.57 20.83
CA ASP A 430 -30.69 16.61 21.75
C ASP A 430 -32.19 16.83 21.59
N ASP A 431 -32.98 16.71 22.66
CA ASP A 431 -34.45 16.68 22.66
C ASP A 431 -34.98 17.34 23.95
N THR A 432 -34.73 18.63 24.08
CA THR A 432 -35.12 19.43 25.26
C THR A 432 -36.55 19.98 25.21
N ASP A 433 -37.38 19.56 24.23
CA ASP A 433 -38.84 19.71 23.98
C ASP A 433 -39.78 20.21 25.12
N GLY A 434 -39.50 21.35 25.74
CA GLY A 434 -40.32 21.98 26.79
C GLY A 434 -40.24 21.34 28.17
N ARG A 435 -39.48 20.25 28.34
CA ARG A 435 -39.26 19.61 29.64
C ARG A 435 -38.15 20.32 30.41
N GLY A 436 -38.33 20.46 31.73
CA GLY A 436 -37.31 21.05 32.59
C GLY A 436 -36.07 20.15 32.66
N GLY A 437 -34.91 20.69 32.30
CA GLY A 437 -33.67 19.93 32.36
C GLY A 437 -32.56 20.52 31.51
N GLY A 438 -31.93 19.72 30.65
CA GLY A 438 -30.89 20.18 29.73
C GLY A 438 -29.76 19.18 29.54
N CYS A 439 -28.96 19.39 28.51
CA CYS A 439 -27.90 18.49 28.09
C CYS A 439 -26.53 19.08 28.37
N ARG A 440 -25.71 18.35 29.13
CA ARG A 440 -24.33 18.72 29.41
C ARG A 440 -23.41 18.01 28.45
N MET A 441 -22.46 18.74 27.90
CA MET A 441 -21.65 18.31 26.75
C MET A 441 -20.19 18.68 26.92
N GLN A 442 -19.33 17.78 26.45
CA GLN A 442 -17.89 17.98 26.36
C GLN A 442 -17.33 17.29 25.12
N TRP A 443 -16.27 17.87 24.54
CA TRP A 443 -15.55 17.29 23.41
C TRP A 443 -14.08 17.07 23.77
N GLY A 444 -13.50 15.98 23.29
CA GLY A 444 -12.12 15.59 23.59
C GLY A 444 -11.45 14.84 22.44
N ILE A 445 -10.12 14.94 22.38
CA ILE A 445 -9.29 14.14 21.46
C ILE A 445 -8.48 13.18 22.32
N HIS A 446 -8.67 11.87 22.17
CA HIS A 446 -7.91 10.88 22.92
C HIS A 446 -6.94 10.16 22.01
N SER A 447 -5.68 10.06 22.39
CA SER A 447 -4.64 9.43 21.58
C SER A 447 -3.51 8.86 22.43
N THR A 448 -2.79 7.89 21.88
CA THR A 448 -1.57 7.32 22.49
C THR A 448 -0.48 7.12 21.43
N GLY A 449 0.79 7.11 21.86
CA GLY A 449 1.94 6.84 20.98
C GLY A 449 2.20 7.91 19.91
N TYR A 450 1.80 9.15 20.17
CA TYR A 450 1.91 10.27 19.23
C TYR A 450 3.18 11.12 19.47
N PRO A 451 3.68 11.85 18.45
CA PRO A 451 4.85 12.73 18.56
C PRO A 451 4.56 13.98 19.39
N SER A 452 5.61 14.59 19.96
CA SER A 452 5.50 15.72 20.91
C SER A 452 4.67 16.91 20.42
N TRP A 453 4.76 17.28 19.14
CA TRP A 453 3.98 18.39 18.57
C TRP A 453 2.46 18.17 18.69
N PHE A 454 2.00 16.93 18.80
CA PHE A 454 0.58 16.63 18.89
C PHE A 454 0.00 16.99 20.27
N ASN A 455 0.83 17.19 21.30
CA ASN A 455 0.36 17.70 22.60
C ASN A 455 -0.26 19.10 22.50
N ASP A 456 0.17 19.90 21.52
CA ASP A 456 -0.33 21.26 21.32
C ASP A 456 -1.61 21.30 20.49
N VAL A 457 -2.12 20.14 20.06
CA VAL A 457 -3.40 20.05 19.35
C VAL A 457 -4.54 20.20 20.35
N ARG A 458 -5.54 21.01 20.00
CA ARG A 458 -6.71 21.24 20.84
C ARG A 458 -8.01 21.08 20.06
N ILE A 459 -9.04 20.54 20.70
CA ILE A 459 -10.40 20.66 20.21
C ILE A 459 -11.05 21.88 20.86
N CYS A 460 -11.64 22.71 20.03
CA CYS A 460 -12.29 23.94 20.43
C CYS A 460 -13.75 23.95 20.01
N TYR A 461 -14.57 24.51 20.88
CA TYR A 461 -16.00 24.69 20.75
C TYR A 461 -16.34 26.12 21.15
N ARG A 462 -17.17 26.81 20.38
CA ARG A 462 -17.66 28.14 20.72
C ARG A 462 -19.14 28.23 20.51
N TRP A 463 -19.77 29.10 21.28
CA TRP A 463 -21.22 29.23 21.27
C TRP A 463 -21.69 30.64 21.61
N TYR A 464 -22.91 30.95 21.20
CA TYR A 464 -23.68 32.07 21.72
C TYR A 464 -25.17 31.75 21.68
N ALA A 465 -25.94 32.43 22.53
CA ALA A 465 -27.39 32.27 22.57
C ALA A 465 -28.04 33.09 21.44
N ASN A 466 -29.07 32.53 20.84
CA ASN A 466 -29.96 33.17 19.90
C ASN A 466 -31.30 33.38 20.61
N GLY A 467 -31.49 34.50 21.30
CA GLY A 467 -32.65 34.73 22.18
C GLY A 467 -32.23 34.75 23.65
N ASP A 468 -32.77 33.84 24.46
CA ASP A 468 -32.53 33.82 25.90
C ASP A 468 -31.09 33.35 26.24
N GLY A 469 -30.31 34.25 26.84
CA GLY A 469 -28.93 33.99 27.25
C GLY A 469 -28.75 32.83 28.25
N GLY A 470 -29.80 32.44 28.97
CA GLY A 470 -29.82 31.33 29.92
C GLY A 470 -29.95 29.95 29.28
N GLN A 471 -30.30 29.86 27.99
CA GLN A 471 -30.46 28.58 27.30
C GLN A 471 -29.12 27.90 27.01
N CYS A 472 -28.03 28.66 26.90
CA CYS A 472 -26.76 28.14 26.41
C CYS A 472 -25.63 28.36 27.41
N GLY A 473 -24.74 27.38 27.52
CA GLY A 473 -23.49 27.45 28.27
C GLY A 473 -23.57 27.09 29.73
N GLY A 474 -24.62 27.48 30.45
CA GLY A 474 -24.74 27.22 31.90
C GLY A 474 -23.56 27.75 32.72
N GLY A 475 -23.05 28.93 32.37
CA GLY A 475 -21.88 29.56 33.01
C GLY A 475 -20.53 29.27 32.35
N ALA A 476 -20.50 28.46 31.29
CA ALA A 476 -19.29 28.22 30.51
C ALA A 476 -18.78 29.49 29.81
N ALA A 477 -17.48 29.55 29.53
CA ALA A 477 -16.94 30.58 28.64
C ALA A 477 -17.49 30.41 27.21
N LYS A 478 -17.60 31.51 26.45
CA LYS A 478 -18.10 31.51 25.06
C LYS A 478 -17.22 30.73 24.08
N SER A 479 -15.99 30.43 24.48
CA SER A 479 -15.04 29.59 23.75
C SER A 479 -14.36 28.65 24.73
N LEU A 480 -14.45 27.35 24.45
CA LEU A 480 -13.95 26.25 25.26
C LEU A 480 -12.96 25.47 24.43
N CYS A 481 -11.80 25.13 24.98
CA CYS A 481 -10.81 24.31 24.29
C CYS A 481 -10.19 23.29 25.25
N ALA A 482 -9.93 22.08 24.78
CA ALA A 482 -9.28 21.01 25.52
C ALA A 482 -8.02 20.52 24.78
N GLY A 483 -6.98 20.18 25.53
CA GLY A 483 -5.81 19.51 24.97
C GLY A 483 -6.09 18.05 24.60
N VAL A 484 -5.09 17.39 24.03
CA VAL A 484 -5.14 15.94 23.80
C VAL A 484 -5.21 15.21 25.14
N ASN A 485 -6.06 14.18 25.20
CA ASN A 485 -6.43 13.37 26.35
C ASN A 485 -7.22 14.11 27.45
N GLU A 486 -7.76 15.28 27.13
CA GLU A 486 -8.66 16.05 27.99
C GLU A 486 -10.03 16.24 27.33
N PHE A 487 -11.04 16.47 28.17
CA PHE A 487 -12.34 16.96 27.73
C PHE A 487 -12.43 18.47 27.92
N SER A 488 -13.12 19.15 26.99
CA SER A 488 -13.42 20.57 27.13
C SER A 488 -14.17 20.83 28.45
N PRO A 489 -14.12 22.06 28.99
CA PRO A 489 -15.03 22.43 30.07
C PRO A 489 -16.48 22.13 29.71
N ASN A 490 -17.30 21.92 30.73
CA ASN A 490 -18.71 21.57 30.57
C ASN A 490 -19.50 22.70 29.89
N TYR A 491 -20.21 22.37 28.81
CA TYR A 491 -21.22 23.22 28.19
C TYR A 491 -22.61 22.66 28.51
N ARG A 492 -23.56 23.51 28.90
CA ARG A 492 -24.97 23.12 29.12
C ARG A 492 -25.86 23.72 28.06
N ASP A 493 -26.59 22.87 27.34
CA ASP A 493 -27.73 23.25 26.51
C ASP A 493 -29.03 23.09 27.30
N ASN A 494 -29.88 24.10 27.29
CA ASN A 494 -31.13 24.14 28.03
C ASN A 494 -32.13 25.07 27.34
N SER A 495 -32.51 24.69 26.12
CA SER A 495 -33.52 25.39 25.33
C SER A 495 -34.97 25.23 25.83
N ASP A 496 -35.22 24.39 26.86
CA ASP A 496 -36.43 24.28 27.71
C ASP A 496 -37.63 25.20 27.37
N GLY A 497 -38.38 24.89 26.31
CA GLY A 497 -39.66 25.53 25.96
C GLY A 497 -39.62 27.04 25.71
N ARG A 498 -38.44 27.66 25.76
CA ARG A 498 -38.24 29.09 25.58
C ARG A 498 -37.90 29.36 24.11
N PRO A 499 -38.39 30.47 23.53
CA PRO A 499 -38.07 30.81 22.16
C PRO A 499 -36.58 31.14 22.02
N GLY A 500 -35.95 30.60 20.99
CA GLY A 500 -34.53 30.76 20.76
C GLY A 500 -33.72 29.51 21.11
N GLY A 501 -32.41 29.59 20.87
CA GLY A 501 -31.57 28.40 20.95
C GLY A 501 -30.07 28.71 20.97
N CYS A 502 -29.27 27.69 20.71
CA CYS A 502 -27.84 27.73 20.86
C CYS A 502 -27.12 27.64 19.52
N ARG A 503 -26.37 28.69 19.19
CA ARG A 503 -25.50 28.67 18.02
C ARG A 503 -24.14 28.14 18.38
N MET A 504 -23.72 27.08 17.70
CA MET A 504 -22.56 26.26 18.01
C MET A 504 -21.59 26.16 16.83
N SER A 505 -20.28 26.14 17.12
CA SER A 505 -19.25 26.01 16.09
C SER A 505 -18.03 25.31 16.66
N TRP A 506 -17.38 24.47 15.84
CA TRP A 506 -16.24 23.64 16.24
C TRP A 506 -15.00 23.98 15.43
N LYS A 507 -13.83 23.77 16.04
CA LYS A 507 -12.51 23.94 15.42
C LYS A 507 -11.53 22.97 16.05
N ILE A 508 -10.57 22.50 15.27
CA ILE A 508 -9.35 21.90 15.82
C ILE A 508 -8.21 22.88 15.65
N GLU A 509 -7.56 23.24 16.75
CA GLU A 509 -6.34 24.05 16.72
C GLU A 509 -5.13 23.12 16.56
N VAL A 510 -4.27 23.47 15.62
CA VAL A 510 -3.08 22.68 15.25
C VAL A 510 -1.89 23.63 15.16
N PRO A 511 -0.74 23.30 15.79
CA PRO A 511 0.44 24.15 15.74
C PRO A 511 1.02 24.22 14.33
N SER A 512 1.71 25.31 14.00
CA SER A 512 2.38 25.47 12.70
C SER A 512 3.47 24.41 12.43
N SER A 513 4.02 23.82 13.48
CA SER A 513 4.99 22.70 13.44
C SER A 513 4.38 21.37 13.02
N ALA A 514 3.05 21.23 13.03
CA ALA A 514 2.38 19.98 12.65
C ALA A 514 2.66 19.61 11.19
N PRO A 515 2.72 18.31 10.84
CA PRO A 515 2.91 17.86 9.47
C PRO A 515 1.75 18.30 8.57
N LEU A 516 2.02 18.33 7.25
CA LEU A 516 1.08 18.87 6.29
C LEU A 516 -0.26 18.13 6.29
N TRP A 517 -0.24 16.79 6.39
CA TRP A 517 -1.45 15.98 6.43
C TRP A 517 -2.41 16.46 7.53
N MET A 518 -1.88 16.81 8.72
CA MET A 518 -2.67 17.32 9.84
C MET A 518 -3.15 18.76 9.57
N ARG A 519 -2.29 19.61 9.00
CA ARG A 519 -2.67 20.97 8.59
C ARG A 519 -3.76 21.01 7.50
N THR A 520 -3.95 19.91 6.79
CA THR A 520 -5.00 19.76 5.77
C THR A 520 -6.22 18.97 6.25
N THR A 521 -6.20 18.44 7.47
CA THR A 521 -7.33 17.74 8.08
C THR A 521 -8.50 18.70 8.26
N LYS A 522 -9.71 18.15 8.23
CA LYS A 522 -10.95 18.86 8.53
C LYS A 522 -11.62 18.32 9.78
N MET A 523 -12.22 19.23 10.54
CA MET A 523 -13.24 18.91 11.52
C MET A 523 -14.58 18.95 10.82
N CYS A 524 -15.36 17.88 10.91
CA CYS A 524 -16.71 17.86 10.37
C CYS A 524 -17.73 17.55 11.45
N PHE A 525 -18.90 18.15 11.30
CA PHE A 525 -20.09 17.98 12.12
C PHE A 525 -21.26 17.71 11.18
N SER A 526 -22.00 16.64 11.44
CA SER A 526 -23.19 16.25 10.68
C SER A 526 -24.41 16.29 11.57
N TRP A 527 -25.52 16.76 11.01
CA TRP A 527 -26.74 16.93 11.79
C TRP A 527 -28.01 16.69 10.96
N TYR A 528 -29.06 16.22 11.63
CA TYR A 528 -30.38 15.99 11.06
C TYR A 528 -31.47 16.30 12.08
N PRO A 529 -32.63 16.84 11.66
CA PRO A 529 -33.75 17.05 12.56
C PRO A 529 -34.49 15.72 12.75
N ASP A 530 -34.99 15.50 13.95
CA ASP A 530 -35.84 14.39 14.31
C ASP A 530 -37.21 14.96 14.67
N GLY A 531 -38.08 15.17 13.69
CA GLY A 531 -39.33 15.91 13.88
C GLY A 531 -39.33 17.22 13.08
N ASP A 532 -39.48 18.35 13.77
CA ASP A 532 -39.56 19.66 13.12
C ASP A 532 -38.21 20.09 12.54
N ALA A 533 -38.19 20.33 11.23
CA ALA A 533 -36.97 20.70 10.51
C ALA A 533 -36.38 22.05 10.94
N GLY A 534 -37.17 22.95 11.53
CA GLY A 534 -36.76 24.25 12.03
C GLY A 534 -36.13 24.21 13.41
N GLN A 535 -36.09 23.06 14.10
CA GLN A 535 -35.39 22.93 15.38
C GLN A 535 -33.88 22.85 15.23
N CYS A 536 -33.42 22.44 14.05
CA CYS A 536 -32.02 22.14 13.82
C CYS A 536 -31.54 22.91 12.59
N GLY A 537 -30.44 23.62 12.78
CA GLY A 537 -29.62 24.26 11.77
C GLY A 537 -30.25 25.44 11.03
N GLU A 538 -29.48 26.52 10.96
CA GLU A 538 -29.65 27.61 10.00
C GLU A 538 -28.37 27.74 9.20
N VAL A 539 -28.04 26.70 8.44
CA VAL A 539 -26.73 26.55 7.81
C VAL A 539 -26.85 26.06 6.37
N SER A 540 -25.77 26.26 5.63
CA SER A 540 -25.69 25.91 4.20
C SER A 540 -25.78 24.41 3.91
N SER A 541 -25.53 23.53 4.88
CA SER A 541 -25.38 22.08 4.65
C SER A 541 -25.68 21.23 5.91
N ARG A 542 -26.13 19.98 5.70
CA ARG A 542 -26.24 18.95 6.75
C ARG A 542 -24.88 18.50 7.29
N ASP A 543 -23.84 18.71 6.51
CA ASP A 543 -22.45 18.44 6.87
C ASP A 543 -21.67 19.75 6.88
N LEU A 544 -21.24 20.18 8.05
CA LEU A 544 -20.41 21.37 8.25
C LEU A 544 -18.97 20.93 8.46
N CYS A 545 -18.09 21.30 7.54
CA CYS A 545 -16.67 20.98 7.64
C CYS A 545 -15.81 22.24 7.59
N ALA A 546 -14.83 22.34 8.48
CA ALA A 546 -13.80 23.39 8.45
C ALA A 546 -12.42 22.75 8.45
N LYS A 547 -11.44 23.40 7.80
CA LYS A 547 -10.04 23.00 7.94
C LYS A 547 -9.59 23.24 9.38
N VAL A 548 -8.56 22.52 9.82
CA VAL A 548 -7.92 22.86 11.10
C VAL A 548 -7.54 24.35 11.15
N ASN A 549 -7.57 24.92 12.34
CA ASN A 549 -7.43 26.35 12.63
C ASN A 549 -8.56 27.25 12.09
N GLU A 550 -9.55 26.70 11.40
CA GLU A 550 -10.78 27.40 10.99
C GLU A 550 -11.98 26.88 11.78
N TRP A 551 -12.97 27.76 11.99
CA TRP A 551 -14.22 27.41 12.64
C TRP A 551 -15.23 26.91 11.60
N THR A 552 -16.03 25.90 11.96
CA THR A 552 -17.23 25.54 11.17
C THR A 552 -18.21 26.70 11.14
N GLU A 553 -19.13 26.69 10.17
CA GLU A 553 -20.33 27.52 10.22
C GLU A 553 -21.08 27.29 11.55
N TYR A 554 -21.80 28.30 12.02
CA TYR A 554 -22.58 28.21 13.25
C TYR A 554 -23.84 27.39 13.00
N TYR A 555 -23.87 26.18 13.54
CA TYR A 555 -25.07 25.36 13.67
C TYR A 555 -26.01 25.97 14.71
N LEU A 556 -27.32 26.00 14.45
CA LEU A 556 -28.32 26.41 15.43
C LEU A 556 -29.02 25.17 16.00
N ASP A 557 -29.09 25.07 17.32
CA ASP A 557 -29.93 24.13 18.04
C ASP A 557 -31.07 24.89 18.72
N ASP A 558 -32.30 24.69 18.28
CA ASP A 558 -33.51 25.45 18.64
C ASP A 558 -34.67 24.49 18.90
N THR A 559 -34.46 23.54 19.81
CA THR A 559 -35.42 22.47 20.12
C THR A 559 -36.68 22.93 20.89
N ASP A 560 -36.68 24.12 21.49
CA ASP A 560 -37.81 24.83 22.13
C ASP A 560 -38.97 23.95 22.71
N GLU A 561 -40.25 24.28 22.42
CA GLU A 561 -41.44 23.52 22.82
C GLU A 561 -41.92 22.53 21.75
N ARG A 562 -41.28 22.53 20.57
CA ARG A 562 -41.62 21.64 19.47
C ARG A 562 -41.23 20.20 19.80
N VAL A 563 -42.08 19.26 19.37
CA VAL A 563 -41.79 17.83 19.50
C VAL A 563 -40.68 17.47 18.51
N GLY A 564 -39.62 16.84 19.02
CA GLY A 564 -38.52 16.38 18.19
C GLY A 564 -37.17 16.81 18.74
N GLY A 565 -36.16 16.85 17.87
CA GLY A 565 -34.88 17.40 18.28
C GLY A 565 -33.78 17.20 17.26
N CYS A 566 -32.54 17.32 17.71
CA CYS A 566 -31.38 17.41 16.84
C CYS A 566 -30.45 16.23 16.98
N ARG A 567 -30.31 15.47 15.89
CA ARG A 567 -29.37 14.37 15.77
C ARG A 567 -28.03 14.88 15.29
N MET A 568 -26.95 14.54 15.98
CA MET A 568 -25.62 15.11 15.79
C MET A 568 -24.53 14.04 15.78
N SER A 569 -23.49 14.26 14.98
CA SER A 569 -22.30 13.42 14.93
C SER A 569 -21.07 14.21 14.48
N TRP A 570 -19.87 13.78 14.86
CA TRP A 570 -18.62 14.47 14.57
C TRP A 570 -17.55 13.52 14.00
N VAL A 571 -16.62 14.04 13.19
CA VAL A 571 -15.49 13.27 12.62
C VAL A 571 -14.25 14.11 12.33
N PHE A 572 -13.07 13.49 12.46
CA PHE A 572 -11.82 13.96 11.82
C PHE A 572 -11.70 13.42 10.41
N ASN A 573 -11.79 14.30 9.42
CA ASN A 573 -11.63 13.90 8.03
C ASN A 573 -10.23 14.26 7.53
N CYS A 574 -9.38 13.25 7.35
CA CYS A 574 -8.00 13.41 6.91
C CYS A 574 -7.83 13.27 5.39
N PHE A 575 -8.86 12.79 4.70
CA PHE A 575 -8.82 12.61 3.25
C PHE A 575 -9.71 13.65 2.61
N ASN A 576 -9.13 14.46 1.72
CA ASN A 576 -9.77 15.66 1.21
C ASN A 576 -10.83 15.38 0.12
N ARG A 577 -11.73 14.43 0.36
CA ARG A 577 -12.89 14.17 -0.50
C ARG A 577 -14.12 13.91 0.34
N CYS A 578 -14.71 15.00 0.86
CA CYS A 578 -16.16 15.12 0.85
C CYS A 578 -16.58 15.16 -0.63
N LYS A 579 -16.77 14.00 -1.28
CA LYS A 579 -17.67 13.99 -2.43
C LYS A 579 -19.05 14.25 -1.83
N HIS A 580 -19.50 15.50 -1.90
CA HIS A 580 -20.93 15.82 -1.81
C HIS A 580 -21.65 14.89 -2.80
N GLY A 581 -22.43 13.94 -2.30
CA GLY A 581 -23.28 13.11 -3.14
C GLY A 581 -23.42 11.64 -2.78
N GLU A 582 -22.61 11.06 -1.87
CA GLU A 582 -23.00 9.79 -1.27
C GLU A 582 -24.02 10.09 -0.18
N LYS A 583 -25.29 10.11 -0.58
CA LYS A 583 -26.42 10.07 0.35
C LYS A 583 -26.17 8.95 1.35
N LEU A 584 -25.96 9.30 2.62
CA LEU A 584 -26.28 8.44 3.76
C LEU A 584 -27.79 8.28 3.74
N LEU A 585 -28.30 7.40 2.87
CA LEU A 585 -29.67 6.93 2.92
C LEU A 585 -29.70 5.64 3.73
N ASP A 586 -30.65 5.64 4.66
CA ASP A 586 -31.22 4.55 5.45
C ASP A 586 -30.42 4.11 6.69
N PHE A 587 -30.64 4.85 7.79
CA PHE A 587 -30.83 4.29 9.12
C PHE A 587 -32.24 4.60 9.60
#